data_AF-A0NPW6-F1
#
_entry.id   AF-A0NPW6-F1
#
_cell.length_a   1.000
_cell.length_b   1.000
_cell.length_c   1.000
_cell.angle_alpha   90.00
_cell.angle_beta   90.00
_cell.angle_gamma   90.00
#
_symmetry.space_group_name_H-M   'P 1'
#
loop_
_entity.id
_entity.type
_entity.pdbx_description
1 polymer ?
#
loop_
_entity_poly.entity_id
_entity_poly.type
_entity_poly.pdbx_seq_one_letter_code
_entity_poly.pdbx_strand_id
1 'polypeptide(L)'
;MFVDRDSLKRSEPDLACTGALQSPSTGIVDSHGFMLALQGGLEANGGQVVLNTRVARLELLEQGGYRVHAETDGADTYALTCKELILSAGHGAPQLASALEGANPPAAYLAKGSYFKLQGKAPFSRLIYPVPEPGGLGVHLTLDLQHQARFGPDVEWVETMDYRVDPARGERFYAAIRRYWPDLADGVLVPDYSGIRPKISGPGELAADFRIDGPAHHGLEGLVALYGIESPGLTSAMAIADYVAEMIATES
;
A
#
# COMPACT_ATOMS: atom_id res chain seq x y z
N MET A 1 -6.52 20.26 14.32
CA MET A 1 -7.30 21.39 14.90
C MET A 1 -8.77 21.07 14.76
N PHE A 2 -9.60 21.26 15.79
CA PHE A 2 -11.05 21.10 15.64
C PHE A 2 -11.64 22.29 14.87
N VAL A 3 -12.52 22.00 13.92
CA VAL A 3 -13.23 23.00 13.10
C VAL A 3 -14.72 22.77 13.28
N ASP A 4 -15.42 23.83 13.69
CA ASP A 4 -16.87 23.79 13.89
C ASP A 4 -17.66 23.78 12.58
N ARG A 5 -18.94 23.46 12.69
CA ARG A 5 -19.86 23.36 11.56
C ARG A 5 -20.00 24.67 10.77
N ASP A 6 -20.03 25.81 11.43
CA ASP A 6 -20.24 27.10 10.76
C ASP A 6 -19.02 27.51 9.93
N SER A 7 -17.82 27.19 10.42
CA SER A 7 -16.58 27.34 9.67
C SER A 7 -16.52 26.40 8.48
N LEU A 8 -16.95 25.15 8.65
CA LEU A 8 -17.02 24.18 7.56
C LEU A 8 -18.02 24.59 6.47
N LYS A 9 -19.20 25.10 6.82
CA LYS A 9 -20.17 25.62 5.83
C LYS A 9 -19.61 26.74 4.95
N ARG A 10 -18.65 27.53 5.44
CA ARG A 10 -17.98 28.56 4.65
C ARG A 10 -16.91 27.99 3.73
N SER A 11 -16.21 26.94 4.15
CA SER A 11 -15.04 26.41 3.44
C SER A 11 -15.32 25.17 2.57
N GLU A 12 -16.31 24.36 2.94
CA GLU A 12 -16.76 23.14 2.28
C GLU A 12 -18.30 23.09 2.39
N PRO A 13 -19.03 23.93 1.62
CA PRO A 13 -20.47 24.16 1.80
C PRO A 13 -21.33 22.90 1.63
N ASP A 14 -20.88 21.95 0.80
CA ASP A 14 -21.59 20.71 0.50
C ASP A 14 -21.35 19.63 1.58
N LEU A 15 -20.51 19.91 2.59
CA LEU A 15 -20.13 18.95 3.62
C LEU A 15 -21.17 18.93 4.76
N ALA A 16 -21.85 17.81 4.91
CA ALA A 16 -22.73 17.54 6.04
C ALA A 16 -21.97 16.92 7.21
N CYS A 17 -21.69 17.69 8.26
CA CYS A 17 -21.13 17.17 9.49
C CYS A 17 -21.47 18.05 10.71
N THR A 18 -21.23 17.51 11.92
CA THR A 18 -21.38 18.23 13.19
C THR A 18 -20.13 19.06 13.53
N GLY A 19 -18.97 18.63 13.04
CA GLY A 19 -17.65 19.24 13.22
C GLY A 19 -16.58 18.30 12.64
N ALA A 20 -15.35 18.79 12.51
CA ALA A 20 -14.26 18.00 11.91
C ALA A 20 -12.93 18.24 12.60
N LEU A 21 -12.02 17.27 12.48
CA LEU A 21 -10.61 17.45 12.79
C LEU A 21 -9.85 17.78 11.51
N GLN A 22 -9.33 18.99 11.43
CA GLN A 22 -8.43 19.38 10.35
C GLN A 22 -7.02 18.88 10.62
N SER A 23 -6.49 18.12 9.66
CA SER A 23 -5.09 17.69 9.59
C SER A 23 -4.37 18.47 8.49
N PRO A 24 -3.71 19.60 8.81
CA PRO A 24 -3.13 20.49 7.79
C PRO A 24 -1.88 19.89 7.11
N SER A 25 -1.26 18.88 7.70
CA SER A 25 -0.09 18.19 7.16
C SER A 25 -0.45 17.05 6.20
N THR A 26 -1.73 16.67 6.11
CA THR A 26 -2.16 15.63 5.17
C THR A 26 -2.12 16.18 3.75
N GLY A 27 -1.49 15.43 2.84
CA GLY A 27 -1.38 15.81 1.43
C GLY A 27 -1.48 14.60 0.50
N ILE A 28 -1.22 14.86 -0.78
CA ILE A 28 -1.19 13.88 -1.86
C ILE A 28 0.13 14.01 -2.61
N VAL A 29 0.57 12.93 -3.24
CA VAL A 29 1.85 12.88 -3.96
C VAL A 29 1.67 12.09 -5.26
N ASP A 30 2.41 12.48 -6.30
CA ASP A 30 2.61 11.63 -7.48
C ASP A 30 3.52 10.46 -7.08
N SER A 31 2.92 9.30 -6.80
CA SER A 31 3.67 8.11 -6.41
C SER A 31 4.56 7.58 -7.53
N HIS A 32 4.16 7.74 -8.79
CA HIS A 32 4.97 7.30 -9.93
C HIS A 32 6.20 8.20 -10.09
N GLY A 33 6.01 9.51 -10.07
CA GLY A 33 7.10 10.48 -10.06
C GLY A 33 8.06 10.28 -8.88
N PHE A 34 7.52 9.98 -7.69
CA PHE A 34 8.32 9.63 -6.51
C PHE A 34 9.19 8.39 -6.73
N MET A 35 8.62 7.30 -7.25
CA MET A 35 9.38 6.07 -7.55
C MET A 35 10.45 6.28 -8.63
N LEU A 36 10.15 7.06 -9.68
CA LEU A 36 11.13 7.42 -10.72
C LEU A 36 12.30 8.23 -10.14
N ALA A 37 12.02 9.14 -9.22
CA ALA A 37 13.07 9.90 -8.53
C ALA A 37 13.98 8.99 -7.69
N LEU A 38 13.40 8.01 -6.97
CA LEU A 38 14.17 7.02 -6.22
C LEU A 38 15.03 6.14 -7.14
N GLN A 39 14.46 5.67 -8.26
CA GLN A 39 15.21 4.90 -9.25
C GLN A 39 16.38 5.71 -9.82
N GLY A 40 16.14 6.96 -10.22
CA GLY A 40 17.20 7.84 -10.73
C GLY A 40 18.30 8.08 -9.69
N GLY A 41 17.93 8.23 -8.41
CA GLY A 41 18.87 8.33 -7.29
C GLY A 41 19.70 7.06 -7.12
N LEU A 42 19.08 5.88 -7.18
CA LEU A 42 19.76 4.59 -7.10
C LEU A 42 20.78 4.41 -8.25
N GLU A 43 20.37 4.66 -9.48
CA GLU A 43 21.20 4.49 -10.68
C GLU A 43 22.37 5.49 -10.70
N ALA A 44 22.14 6.74 -10.28
CA ALA A 44 23.19 7.75 -10.15
C ALA A 44 24.27 7.38 -9.12
N ASN A 45 23.95 6.49 -8.18
CA ASN A 45 24.88 5.95 -7.17
C ASN A 45 25.37 4.54 -7.54
N GLY A 46 25.25 4.12 -8.80
CA GLY A 46 25.80 2.86 -9.30
C GLY A 46 24.93 1.63 -9.07
N GLY A 47 23.73 1.79 -8.51
CA GLY A 47 22.74 0.73 -8.42
C GLY A 47 22.14 0.39 -9.78
N GLN A 48 21.48 -0.76 -9.87
CA GLN A 48 20.85 -1.24 -11.10
C GLN A 48 19.42 -1.71 -10.83
N VAL A 49 18.51 -1.36 -11.74
CA VAL A 49 17.14 -1.89 -11.76
C VAL A 49 17.01 -2.84 -12.95
N VAL A 50 16.78 -4.12 -12.66
CA VAL A 50 16.60 -5.15 -13.69
C VAL A 50 15.13 -5.55 -13.74
N LEU A 51 14.41 -5.05 -14.75
CA LEU A 51 12.99 -5.33 -14.95
C LEU A 51 12.77 -6.66 -15.70
N ASN A 52 11.51 -7.10 -15.79
CA ASN A 52 11.11 -8.37 -16.41
C ASN A 52 11.90 -9.58 -15.87
N THR A 53 12.29 -9.51 -14.60
CA THR A 53 13.12 -10.51 -13.93
C THR A 53 12.42 -10.93 -12.65
N ARG A 54 11.80 -12.10 -12.69
CA ARG A 54 11.06 -12.66 -11.56
C ARG A 54 11.98 -13.54 -10.74
N VAL A 55 12.10 -13.25 -9.43
CA VAL A 55 12.73 -14.18 -8.50
C VAL A 55 11.81 -15.38 -8.29
N ALA A 56 12.29 -16.57 -8.65
CA ALA A 56 11.52 -17.81 -8.56
C ALA A 56 11.85 -18.61 -7.29
N ARG A 57 13.09 -18.54 -6.82
CA ARG A 57 13.56 -19.29 -5.66
C ARG A 57 14.76 -18.61 -4.99
N LEU A 58 14.86 -18.79 -3.68
CA LEU A 58 15.97 -18.35 -2.85
C LEU A 58 16.62 -19.57 -2.20
N GLU A 59 17.94 -19.54 -2.03
CA GLU A 59 18.71 -20.54 -1.29
C GLU A 59 19.74 -19.86 -0.39
N LEU A 60 19.96 -20.40 0.80
CA LEU A 60 21.09 -20.04 1.65
C LEU A 60 22.35 -20.78 1.18
N LEU A 61 23.48 -20.08 1.11
CA LEU A 61 24.77 -20.67 0.75
C LEU A 61 25.50 -21.21 1.98
N GLU A 62 26.23 -22.32 1.83
CA GLU A 62 26.99 -22.96 2.92
C GLU A 62 28.04 -22.04 3.56
N GLN A 63 28.59 -21.09 2.80
CA GLN A 63 29.61 -20.14 3.24
C GLN A 63 29.02 -18.78 3.67
N GLY A 64 27.70 -18.70 3.83
CA GLY A 64 26.98 -17.45 4.06
C GLY A 64 26.58 -16.72 2.76
N GLY A 65 25.57 -15.88 2.87
CA GLY A 65 24.93 -15.20 1.74
C GLY A 65 23.87 -16.07 1.02
N TYR A 66 23.39 -15.56 -0.10
CA TYR A 66 22.18 -16.05 -0.76
C TYR A 66 22.43 -16.32 -2.24
N ARG A 67 21.76 -17.35 -2.76
CA ARG A 67 21.57 -17.57 -4.19
C ARG A 67 20.15 -17.20 -4.57
N VAL A 68 20.01 -16.35 -5.57
CA VAL A 68 18.74 -15.84 -6.09
C VAL A 68 18.55 -16.40 -7.48
N HIS A 69 17.60 -17.33 -7.62
CA HIS A 69 17.21 -17.87 -8.92
C HIS A 69 16.19 -16.94 -9.57
N ALA A 70 16.53 -16.43 -10.74
CA ALA A 70 15.75 -15.47 -11.47
C ALA A 70 15.36 -16.02 -12.85
N GLU A 71 14.16 -15.67 -13.28
CA GLU A 71 13.60 -16.01 -14.57
C GLU A 71 13.23 -14.75 -15.33
N THR A 72 13.51 -14.76 -16.63
CA THR A 72 13.11 -13.71 -17.57
C THR A 72 12.26 -14.35 -18.65
N ASP A 73 11.15 -13.71 -19.02
CA ASP A 73 10.21 -14.27 -19.99
C ASP A 73 10.92 -14.66 -21.30
N GLY A 74 10.83 -15.94 -21.67
CA GLY A 74 11.42 -16.49 -22.89
C GLY A 74 12.93 -16.76 -22.84
N ALA A 75 13.56 -16.68 -21.66
CA ALA A 75 14.98 -17.00 -21.46
C ALA A 75 15.17 -18.15 -20.46
N ASP A 76 16.37 -18.74 -20.47
CA ASP A 76 16.76 -19.73 -19.48
C ASP A 76 16.87 -19.11 -18.08
N THR A 77 16.51 -19.88 -17.06
CA THR A 77 16.70 -19.49 -15.65
C THR A 77 18.19 -19.27 -15.37
N TYR A 78 18.52 -18.19 -14.67
CA TYR A 78 19.87 -17.92 -14.18
C TYR A 78 19.86 -17.68 -12.68
N ALA A 79 21.05 -17.62 -12.08
CA ALA A 79 21.20 -17.36 -10.65
C ALA A 79 22.25 -16.28 -10.41
N LEU A 80 21.97 -15.44 -9.42
CA LEU A 80 22.89 -14.46 -8.86
C LEU A 80 23.23 -14.85 -7.43
N THR A 81 24.38 -14.42 -6.93
CA THR A 81 24.71 -14.53 -5.51
C THR A 81 24.91 -13.15 -4.89
N CYS A 82 24.49 -13.01 -3.65
CA CYS A 82 24.66 -11.79 -2.87
C CYS A 82 24.96 -12.12 -1.41
N LYS A 83 25.60 -11.19 -0.70
CA LYS A 83 25.82 -11.30 0.74
C LYS A 83 24.59 -10.85 1.51
N GLU A 84 24.02 -9.73 1.07
CA GLU A 84 22.85 -9.11 1.65
C GLU A 84 21.65 -9.29 0.71
N LEU A 85 20.49 -9.56 1.28
CA LEU A 85 19.23 -9.79 0.58
C LEU A 85 18.10 -9.07 1.30
N ILE A 86 17.44 -8.14 0.60
CA ILE A 86 16.29 -7.40 1.13
C ILE A 86 15.03 -7.86 0.42
N LEU A 87 14.12 -8.52 1.14
CA LEU A 87 12.85 -9.00 0.61
C LEU A 87 11.77 -7.93 0.77
N SER A 88 11.68 -7.04 -0.21
CA SER A 88 10.64 -6.01 -0.33
C SER A 88 9.58 -6.36 -1.39
N ALA A 89 9.20 -7.64 -1.49
CA ALA A 89 8.39 -8.19 -2.58
C ALA A 89 6.86 -8.06 -2.38
N GLY A 90 6.40 -7.20 -1.46
CA GLY A 90 4.98 -6.98 -1.17
C GLY A 90 4.24 -8.30 -0.91
N HIS A 91 3.23 -8.60 -1.74
CA HIS A 91 2.44 -9.84 -1.66
C HIS A 91 3.29 -11.13 -1.77
N GLY A 92 4.42 -11.09 -2.47
CA GLY A 92 5.30 -12.24 -2.66
C GLY A 92 6.30 -12.47 -1.53
N ALA A 93 6.46 -11.51 -0.60
CA ALA A 93 7.50 -11.58 0.42
C ALA A 93 7.36 -12.82 1.34
N PRO A 94 6.17 -13.16 1.88
CA PRO A 94 6.02 -14.37 2.70
C PRO A 94 6.38 -15.66 1.95
N GLN A 95 5.93 -15.77 0.70
CA GLN A 95 6.20 -16.97 -0.11
C GLN A 95 7.70 -17.11 -0.42
N LEU A 96 8.37 -16.04 -0.83
CA LEU A 96 9.80 -16.07 -1.11
C LEU A 96 10.62 -16.41 0.14
N ALA A 97 10.31 -15.76 1.27
CA ALA A 97 11.00 -16.00 2.53
C ALA A 97 10.81 -17.44 3.04
N SER A 98 9.67 -18.08 2.76
CA SER A 98 9.39 -19.47 3.18
C SER A 98 10.37 -20.50 2.60
N ALA A 99 11.09 -20.16 1.52
CA ALA A 99 12.14 -21.00 0.96
C ALA A 99 13.44 -21.00 1.78
N LEU A 100 13.59 -20.05 2.72
CA LEU A 100 14.75 -19.93 3.60
C LEU A 100 14.41 -20.50 4.97
N GLU A 101 15.09 -21.57 5.35
CA GLU A 101 14.95 -22.18 6.68
C GLU A 101 15.28 -21.14 7.77
N GLY A 102 14.42 -21.04 8.80
CA GLY A 102 14.58 -20.06 9.89
C GLY A 102 13.90 -18.70 9.65
N ALA A 103 13.52 -18.34 8.42
CA ALA A 103 12.91 -17.03 8.12
C ALA A 103 11.51 -16.85 8.74
N ASN A 104 10.77 -17.93 8.98
CA ASN A 104 9.47 -17.95 9.68
C ASN A 104 8.49 -16.82 9.28
N PRO A 105 8.19 -16.66 7.97
CA PRO A 105 7.33 -15.59 7.50
C PRO A 105 5.90 -15.71 8.05
N PRO A 106 5.15 -14.60 8.20
CA PRO A 106 3.75 -14.64 8.59
C PRO A 106 2.87 -15.23 7.48
N ALA A 107 1.62 -15.58 7.82
CA ALA A 107 0.61 -15.90 6.82
C ALA A 107 0.32 -14.68 5.92
N ALA A 108 -0.01 -14.93 4.65
CA ALA A 108 -0.31 -13.90 3.67
C ALA A 108 -1.79 -13.90 3.30
N TYR A 109 -2.39 -12.71 3.25
CA TYR A 109 -3.78 -12.52 2.86
C TYR A 109 -3.90 -11.35 1.88
N LEU A 110 -4.96 -11.35 1.07
CA LEU A 110 -5.23 -10.33 0.08
C LEU A 110 -6.49 -9.55 0.46
N ALA A 111 -6.35 -8.25 0.68
CA ALA A 111 -7.48 -7.35 0.91
C ALA A 111 -7.55 -6.29 -0.20
N LYS A 112 -8.40 -6.57 -1.19
CA LYS A 112 -8.70 -5.66 -2.29
C LYS A 112 -9.50 -4.45 -1.81
N GLY A 113 -9.22 -3.31 -2.41
CA GLY A 113 -9.94 -2.07 -2.23
C GLY A 113 -10.21 -1.42 -3.58
N SER A 114 -11.48 -1.21 -3.88
CA SER A 114 -11.96 -0.61 -5.13
C SER A 114 -12.20 0.88 -4.96
N TYR A 115 -11.89 1.64 -6.00
CA TYR A 115 -12.11 3.07 -6.08
C TYR A 115 -13.10 3.40 -7.19
N PHE A 116 -13.95 4.39 -6.92
CA PHE A 116 -14.88 4.95 -7.87
C PHE A 116 -14.59 6.43 -8.02
N LYS A 117 -14.43 6.91 -9.25
CA LYS A 117 -14.27 8.33 -9.52
C LYS A 117 -15.63 8.99 -9.68
N LEU A 118 -15.70 10.25 -9.29
CA LEU A 118 -16.85 11.11 -9.54
C LEU A 118 -16.83 11.60 -11.00
N GLN A 119 -17.95 11.52 -11.71
CA GLN A 119 -18.13 12.27 -12.95
C GLN A 119 -18.42 13.74 -12.63
N GLY A 120 -17.63 14.64 -13.22
CA GLY A 120 -17.77 16.08 -13.01
C GLY A 120 -16.83 16.63 -11.95
N LYS A 121 -17.19 17.80 -11.42
CA LYS A 121 -16.35 18.58 -10.51
C LYS A 121 -16.34 17.96 -9.10
N ALA A 122 -15.17 17.95 -8.45
CA ALA A 122 -15.08 17.58 -7.04
C ALA A 122 -15.91 18.54 -6.14
N PRO A 123 -16.70 18.00 -5.19
CA PRO A 123 -17.53 18.82 -4.29
C PRO A 123 -16.71 19.51 -3.21
N PHE A 124 -15.51 18.99 -2.91
CA PHE A 124 -14.66 19.47 -1.82
C PHE A 124 -13.29 19.90 -2.31
N SER A 125 -12.70 20.86 -1.60
CA SER A 125 -11.32 21.32 -1.85
C SER A 125 -10.27 20.51 -1.09
N ARG A 126 -10.70 19.64 -0.17
CA ARG A 126 -9.86 18.85 0.74
C ARG A 126 -10.27 17.38 0.74
N LEU A 127 -9.37 16.54 1.25
CA LEU A 127 -9.66 15.13 1.48
C LEU A 127 -10.65 15.00 2.66
N ILE A 128 -11.67 14.16 2.52
CA ILE A 128 -12.71 13.95 3.54
C ILE A 128 -12.66 12.51 4.02
N TYR A 129 -12.43 12.33 5.32
CA TYR A 129 -12.38 11.03 5.98
C TYR A 129 -13.50 10.99 7.02
N PRO A 130 -14.58 10.21 6.81
CA PRO A 130 -15.55 9.97 7.86
C PRO A 130 -14.90 9.27 9.04
N VAL A 131 -15.41 9.52 10.26
CA VAL A 131 -14.97 8.79 11.45
C VAL A 131 -15.26 7.31 11.25
N PRO A 132 -14.30 6.40 11.52
CA PRO A 132 -14.54 4.97 11.42
C PRO A 132 -15.70 4.56 12.32
N GLU A 133 -16.66 3.83 11.77
CA GLU A 133 -17.73 3.21 12.54
C GLU A 133 -17.59 1.68 12.51
N PRO A 134 -17.85 0.98 13.62
CA PRO A 134 -17.85 -0.47 13.64
C PRO A 134 -18.77 -1.04 12.55
N GLY A 135 -18.19 -1.75 11.57
CA GLY A 135 -18.92 -2.33 10.44
C GLY A 135 -19.29 -1.36 9.30
N GLY A 136 -18.94 -0.07 9.40
CA GLY A 136 -19.17 0.92 8.36
C GLY A 136 -18.13 0.84 7.23
N LEU A 137 -18.56 1.07 5.98
CA LEU A 137 -17.64 1.29 4.87
C LEU A 137 -17.01 2.70 5.05
N GLY A 138 -15.74 2.75 5.46
CA GLY A 138 -14.99 4.00 5.60
C GLY A 138 -14.61 4.59 4.24
N VAL A 139 -15.61 5.06 3.48
CA VAL A 139 -15.40 5.59 2.13
C VAL A 139 -14.85 7.01 2.23
N HIS A 140 -13.54 7.12 2.07
CA HIS A 140 -12.88 8.42 1.99
C HIS A 140 -13.18 9.09 0.66
N LEU A 141 -13.23 10.42 0.64
CA LEU A 141 -13.04 11.20 -0.57
C LEU A 141 -11.58 11.66 -0.62
N THR A 142 -10.91 11.30 -1.71
CA THR A 142 -9.59 11.79 -2.04
C THR A 142 -9.63 12.60 -3.32
N LEU A 143 -8.61 13.45 -3.50
CA LEU A 143 -8.41 14.23 -4.71
C LEU A 143 -7.10 13.77 -5.34
N ASP A 144 -7.06 13.69 -6.67
CA ASP A 144 -5.78 13.60 -7.37
C ASP A 144 -5.17 14.99 -7.63
N LEU A 145 -3.99 15.01 -8.24
CA LEU A 145 -3.27 16.25 -8.54
C LEU A 145 -3.97 17.13 -9.58
N GLN A 146 -4.98 16.60 -10.27
CA GLN A 146 -5.85 17.36 -11.19
C GLN A 146 -7.18 17.75 -10.52
N HIS A 147 -7.30 17.57 -9.21
CA HIS A 147 -8.52 17.80 -8.43
C HIS A 147 -9.72 16.94 -8.85
N GLN A 148 -9.50 15.77 -9.43
CA GLN A 148 -10.56 14.80 -9.66
C GLN A 148 -10.87 14.04 -8.36
N ALA A 149 -12.14 13.96 -8.00
CA ALA A 149 -12.57 13.24 -6.80
C ALA A 149 -12.64 11.73 -7.03
N ARG A 150 -12.08 10.98 -6.08
CA ARG A 150 -12.20 9.53 -5.98
C ARG A 150 -12.72 9.14 -4.61
N PHE A 151 -13.59 8.13 -4.60
CA PHE A 151 -14.15 7.54 -3.42
C PHE A 151 -13.58 6.16 -3.19
N GLY A 152 -13.30 5.84 -1.93
CA GLY A 152 -12.81 4.54 -1.51
C GLY A 152 -11.54 4.65 -0.66
N PRO A 153 -10.78 3.57 -0.55
CA PRO A 153 -11.14 2.22 -0.98
C PRO A 153 -12.18 1.58 -0.06
N ASP A 154 -12.94 0.62 -0.56
CA ASP A 154 -13.59 -0.37 0.30
C ASP A 154 -12.63 -1.49 0.73
N VAL A 155 -13.20 -2.55 1.31
CA VAL A 155 -12.47 -3.77 1.69
C VAL A 155 -13.20 -4.99 1.17
N GLU A 156 -12.47 -5.82 0.44
CA GLU A 156 -12.88 -7.12 -0.09
C GLU A 156 -11.74 -8.11 0.11
N TRP A 157 -11.96 -9.15 0.90
CA TRP A 157 -11.00 -10.24 1.04
C TRP A 157 -11.11 -11.16 -0.18
N VAL A 158 -9.98 -11.44 -0.82
CA VAL A 158 -9.92 -12.24 -2.06
C VAL A 158 -8.88 -13.34 -1.93
N GLU A 159 -9.02 -14.40 -2.73
CA GLU A 159 -8.07 -15.52 -2.77
C GLU A 159 -7.02 -15.34 -3.87
N THR A 160 -7.34 -14.56 -4.91
CA THR A 160 -6.46 -14.33 -6.07
C THR A 160 -6.32 -12.84 -6.35
N MET A 161 -5.20 -12.47 -6.96
CA MET A 161 -4.97 -11.08 -7.38
C MET A 161 -5.73 -10.78 -8.67
N ASP A 162 -6.96 -10.29 -8.52
CA ASP A 162 -7.78 -9.77 -9.61
C ASP A 162 -8.10 -8.28 -9.40
N TYR A 163 -7.56 -7.43 -10.28
CA TYR A 163 -7.65 -5.98 -10.19
C TYR A 163 -8.88 -5.38 -10.87
N ARG A 164 -9.74 -6.19 -11.51
CA ARG A 164 -10.96 -5.70 -12.17
C ARG A 164 -11.91 -5.10 -11.14
N VAL A 165 -12.41 -3.88 -11.36
CA VAL A 165 -13.39 -3.26 -10.47
C VAL A 165 -14.79 -3.73 -10.88
N ASP A 166 -15.52 -4.36 -9.96
CA ASP A 166 -16.93 -4.70 -10.16
C ASP A 166 -17.79 -3.42 -10.02
N PRO A 167 -18.47 -2.96 -11.09
CA PRO A 167 -19.31 -1.77 -11.03
C PRO A 167 -20.42 -1.84 -9.98
N ALA A 168 -20.96 -3.02 -9.68
CA ALA A 168 -22.05 -3.19 -8.73
C ALA A 168 -21.64 -2.83 -7.29
N ARG A 169 -20.34 -2.82 -6.98
CA ARG A 169 -19.84 -2.41 -5.66
C ARG A 169 -20.05 -0.92 -5.40
N GLY A 170 -20.16 -0.10 -6.45
CA GLY A 170 -20.41 1.34 -6.34
C GLY A 170 -21.74 1.67 -5.66
N GLU A 171 -22.73 0.78 -5.75
CA GLU A 171 -24.02 0.95 -5.08
C GLU A 171 -23.89 1.11 -3.56
N ARG A 172 -22.93 0.40 -2.96
CA ARG A 172 -22.66 0.49 -1.51
C ARG A 172 -22.02 1.82 -1.11
N PHE A 173 -21.40 2.53 -2.06
CA PHE A 173 -20.71 3.79 -1.80
C PHE A 173 -21.70 4.95 -1.65
N TYR A 174 -22.80 4.96 -2.39
CA TYR A 174 -23.78 6.06 -2.32
C TYR A 174 -24.30 6.28 -0.91
N ALA A 175 -24.73 5.20 -0.23
CA ALA A 175 -25.24 5.30 1.14
C ALA A 175 -24.17 5.81 2.11
N ALA A 176 -22.91 5.38 1.96
CA ALA A 176 -21.81 5.81 2.82
C ALA A 176 -21.41 7.28 2.57
N ILE A 177 -21.30 7.69 1.31
CA ILE A 177 -20.92 9.05 0.91
C ILE A 177 -22.00 10.06 1.30
N ARG A 178 -23.29 9.72 1.10
CA ARG A 178 -24.43 10.60 1.44
C ARG A 178 -24.51 10.98 2.91
N ARG A 179 -23.79 10.28 3.79
CA ARG A 179 -23.68 10.66 5.21
C ARG A 179 -22.94 11.98 5.40
N TYR A 180 -21.95 12.26 4.55
CA TYR A 180 -21.18 13.50 4.59
C TYR A 180 -21.39 14.40 3.36
N TRP A 181 -22.00 13.88 2.29
CA TRP A 181 -22.39 14.65 1.09
C TRP A 181 -23.78 14.22 0.59
N PRO A 182 -24.87 14.72 1.22
CA PRO A 182 -26.23 14.27 0.92
C PRO A 182 -26.68 14.51 -0.53
N ASP A 183 -26.13 15.54 -1.17
CA ASP A 183 -26.49 15.97 -2.53
C ASP A 183 -25.78 15.17 -3.63
N LEU A 184 -25.04 14.09 -3.29
CA LEU A 184 -24.49 13.16 -4.26
C LEU A 184 -25.62 12.61 -5.16
N ALA A 185 -25.61 13.00 -6.43
CA ALA A 185 -26.56 12.55 -7.44
C ALA A 185 -26.40 11.05 -7.74
N ASP A 186 -27.47 10.38 -8.16
CA ASP A 186 -27.40 8.98 -8.60
C ASP A 186 -26.63 8.85 -9.93
N GLY A 187 -25.97 7.71 -10.15
CA GLY A 187 -25.32 7.35 -11.41
C GLY A 187 -24.02 8.09 -11.76
N VAL A 188 -23.50 8.95 -10.88
CA VAL A 188 -22.29 9.76 -11.14
C VAL A 188 -21.00 9.09 -10.68
N LEU A 189 -21.07 7.98 -9.95
CA LEU A 189 -19.91 7.19 -9.57
C LEU A 189 -19.59 6.18 -10.68
N VAL A 190 -18.38 6.23 -11.21
CA VAL A 190 -17.90 5.24 -12.19
C VAL A 190 -16.70 4.47 -11.67
N PRO A 191 -16.60 3.16 -12.00
CA PRO A 191 -15.41 2.37 -11.67
C PRO A 191 -14.14 3.07 -12.14
N ASP A 192 -13.12 3.09 -11.28
CA ASP A 192 -11.83 3.67 -11.62
C ASP A 192 -10.73 2.61 -11.60
N TYR A 193 -10.18 2.30 -10.43
CA TYR A 193 -9.17 1.26 -10.26
C TYR A 193 -9.35 0.51 -8.94
N SER A 194 -8.58 -0.58 -8.75
CA SER A 194 -8.45 -1.23 -7.46
C SER A 194 -6.98 -1.46 -7.10
N GLY A 195 -6.71 -1.57 -5.80
CA GLY A 195 -5.45 -2.04 -5.27
C GLY A 195 -5.68 -3.21 -4.33
N ILE A 196 -4.66 -4.04 -4.12
CA ILE A 196 -4.72 -5.16 -3.17
C ILE A 196 -3.64 -4.91 -2.11
N ARG A 197 -4.02 -5.04 -0.84
CA ARG A 197 -3.13 -4.85 0.30
C ARG A 197 -2.48 -6.19 0.66
N PRO A 198 -1.15 -6.24 0.92
CA PRO A 198 -0.45 -7.43 1.37
C PRO A 198 -0.68 -7.60 2.88
N LYS A 199 -1.80 -8.23 3.28
CA LYS A 199 -2.17 -8.39 4.68
C LYS A 199 -1.43 -9.56 5.33
N ILE A 200 -1.07 -9.40 6.61
CA ILE A 200 -0.46 -10.48 7.45
C ILE A 200 -1.32 -10.87 8.66
N SER A 201 -2.55 -10.34 8.72
CA SER A 201 -3.61 -10.72 9.64
C SER A 201 -4.89 -10.98 8.84
N GLY A 202 -5.67 -11.99 9.24
CA GLY A 202 -6.81 -12.49 8.50
C GLY A 202 -8.10 -11.66 8.67
N PRO A 203 -9.18 -12.04 7.94
CA PRO A 203 -10.51 -11.44 8.12
C PRO A 203 -11.02 -11.60 9.55
N GLY A 204 -11.44 -10.49 10.17
CA GLY A 204 -11.97 -10.49 11.55
C GLY A 204 -10.90 -10.40 12.64
N GLU A 205 -9.63 -10.47 12.29
CA GLU A 205 -8.52 -10.24 13.21
C GLU A 205 -8.22 -8.73 13.32
N LEU A 206 -7.52 -8.35 14.40
CA LEU A 206 -6.96 -7.01 14.51
C LEU A 206 -5.93 -6.81 13.39
N ALA A 207 -5.94 -5.64 12.77
CA ALA A 207 -4.93 -5.30 11.76
C ALA A 207 -3.54 -5.38 12.39
N ALA A 208 -2.68 -6.22 11.82
CA ALA A 208 -1.27 -6.27 12.20
C ALA A 208 -0.54 -4.97 11.83
N ASP A 209 0.50 -4.67 12.59
CA ASP A 209 1.48 -3.63 12.22
C ASP A 209 2.39 -4.13 11.08
N PHE A 210 3.23 -3.24 10.54
CA PHE A 210 4.32 -3.64 9.67
C PHE A 210 5.25 -4.63 10.40
N ARG A 211 5.65 -5.70 9.72
CA ARG A 211 6.64 -6.65 10.24
C ARG A 211 7.89 -6.57 9.38
N ILE A 212 8.97 -6.06 9.96
CA ILE A 212 10.28 -5.95 9.32
C ILE A 212 11.24 -6.79 10.16
N ASP A 213 11.52 -7.99 9.67
CA ASP A 213 12.40 -8.93 10.37
C ASP A 213 13.80 -8.81 9.79
N GLY A 214 14.77 -8.56 10.66
CA GLY A 214 16.20 -8.62 10.33
C GLY A 214 16.91 -9.78 11.04
N PRO A 215 18.24 -9.85 10.93
CA PRO A 215 19.04 -10.97 11.43
C PRO A 215 18.85 -11.25 12.93
N ALA A 216 18.66 -10.20 13.76
CA ALA A 216 18.35 -10.35 15.18
C ALA A 216 17.03 -11.10 15.48
N HIS A 217 16.10 -11.16 14.51
CA HIS A 217 14.80 -11.82 14.65
C HIS A 217 14.83 -13.29 14.21
N HIS A 218 15.45 -13.58 13.06
CA HIS A 218 15.43 -14.92 12.44
C HIS A 218 16.79 -15.64 12.43
N GLY A 219 17.89 -14.96 12.77
CA GLY A 219 19.24 -15.53 12.81
C GLY A 219 19.89 -15.74 11.44
N LEU A 220 19.38 -15.10 10.39
CA LEU A 220 19.92 -15.21 9.02
C LEU A 220 20.68 -13.93 8.69
N GLU A 221 22.01 -14.00 8.72
CA GLU A 221 22.89 -12.86 8.44
C GLU A 221 22.63 -12.29 7.04
N GLY A 222 22.62 -10.96 6.92
CA GLY A 222 22.40 -10.25 5.66
C GLY A 222 20.97 -10.30 5.11
N LEU A 223 20.00 -10.96 5.77
CA LEU A 223 18.59 -10.93 5.35
C LEU A 223 17.80 -9.90 6.13
N VAL A 224 17.05 -9.05 5.42
CA VAL A 224 15.93 -8.29 5.98
C VAL A 224 14.69 -8.55 5.14
N ALA A 225 13.59 -8.93 5.78
CA ALA A 225 12.34 -9.23 5.11
C ALA A 225 11.18 -8.35 5.60
N LEU A 226 10.48 -7.73 4.65
CA LEU A 226 9.41 -6.79 4.92
C LEU A 226 8.07 -7.44 4.57
N TYR A 227 7.19 -7.57 5.57
CA TYR A 227 5.87 -8.15 5.44
C TYR A 227 4.81 -7.17 5.91
N GLY A 228 3.61 -7.26 5.32
CA GLY A 228 2.50 -6.46 5.80
C GLY A 228 2.59 -4.97 5.46
N ILE A 229 3.46 -4.55 4.52
CA ILE A 229 3.65 -3.13 4.17
C ILE A 229 2.46 -2.62 3.35
N GLU A 230 1.33 -2.42 4.02
CA GLU A 230 0.13 -1.77 3.52
C GLU A 230 0.15 -0.26 3.83
N SER A 231 -1.01 0.42 3.86
CA SER A 231 -1.07 1.83 4.30
C SER A 231 -0.60 1.97 5.76
N PRO A 232 0.26 2.96 6.11
CA PRO A 232 0.72 4.10 5.31
C PRO A 232 2.11 3.92 4.64
N GLY A 233 2.38 2.77 4.01
CA GLY A 233 3.71 2.38 3.51
C GLY A 233 4.34 3.35 2.51
N LEU A 234 3.55 4.00 1.64
CA LEU A 234 4.07 5.06 0.75
C LEU A 234 4.60 6.26 1.55
N THR A 235 3.82 6.74 2.52
CA THR A 235 4.20 7.88 3.37
C THR A 235 5.42 7.54 4.21
N SER A 236 5.51 6.31 4.70
CA SER A 236 6.61 5.84 5.55
C SER A 236 7.81 5.27 4.77
N ALA A 237 7.81 5.31 3.43
CA ALA A 237 8.77 4.58 2.61
C ALA A 237 10.24 4.93 2.92
N MET A 238 10.56 6.21 3.08
CA MET A 238 11.93 6.65 3.41
C MET A 238 12.35 6.22 4.81
N ALA A 239 11.45 6.35 5.80
CA ALA A 239 11.74 5.91 7.17
C ALA A 239 11.91 4.39 7.26
N ILE A 240 11.13 3.63 6.48
CA ILE A 240 11.31 2.18 6.35
C ILE A 240 12.68 1.86 5.76
N ALA A 241 13.12 2.59 4.73
CA ALA A 241 14.43 2.39 4.12
C ALA A 241 15.57 2.67 5.11
N ASP A 242 15.50 3.76 5.88
CA ASP A 242 16.49 4.08 6.92
C ASP A 242 16.54 2.96 7.98
N TYR A 243 15.38 2.51 8.44
CA TYR A 243 15.28 1.42 9.42
C TYR A 243 15.87 0.10 8.90
N VAL A 244 15.62 -0.24 7.63
CA VAL A 244 16.23 -1.42 7.00
C VAL A 244 17.75 -1.27 6.86
N ALA A 245 18.24 -0.09 6.48
CA ALA A 245 19.67 0.16 6.35
C ALA A 245 20.40 0.01 7.69
N GLU A 246 19.81 0.49 8.79
CA GLU A 246 20.35 0.30 10.14
C GLU A 246 20.46 -1.18 10.53
N MET A 247 19.45 -2.01 10.18
CA MET A 247 19.48 -3.44 10.47
C MET A 247 20.63 -4.16 9.78
N ILE A 248 20.95 -3.77 8.53
CA ILE A 248 22.06 -4.35 7.77
C ILE A 248 23.40 -3.84 8.31
N ALA A 249 23.50 -2.54 8.57
CA ALA A 249 24.75 -1.91 9.00
C ALA A 249 25.25 -2.40 10.36
N THR A 250 24.36 -2.90 11.22
CA THR A 250 24.72 -3.44 12.55
C THR A 250 25.53 -4.76 12.45
N GLU A 251 25.67 -5.34 11.26
CA GLU A 251 26.49 -6.54 11.01
C GLU A 251 27.90 -6.25 10.47
N SER A 252 28.21 -4.99 10.11
CA SER A 252 29.50 -4.56 9.52
C SER A 252 30.51 -4.12 10.58
#